data_AF-A0A429PZB7-F1
#
_entry.id   AF-A0A429PZB7-F1
#
_cell.length_a   1.000
_cell.length_b   1.000
_cell.length_c   1.000
_cell.angle_alpha   90.00
_cell.angle_beta   90.00
_cell.angle_gamma   90.00
#
_symmetry.space_group_name_H-M   'P 1'
#
loop_
_entity.id
_entity.type
_entity.pdbx_description
1 polymer ?
#
loop_
_entity_poly.entity_id
_entity_poly.type
_entity_poly.pdbx_seq_one_letter_code
_entity_poly.pdbx_strand_id
1 'polypeptide(L)'
;MSAATGLPVSMVSALLEDRTVASWPEVYALAHALGGEPEDLRHLWECTAQDEVALDPNGESERLAAALRGARLAAGSPALATVCPPGIEVSAVQAALRGRAVPPWSVLRVFLAALGADPVSFEALWLAARVADLAEREGELRS
;
A
#
# COMPACT_ATOMS: atom_id res chain seq x y z
N MET A 1 -31.89 6.57 14.11
CA MET A 1 -31.13 7.82 14.01
C MET A 1 -29.69 7.51 14.38
N SER A 2 -28.80 7.58 13.40
CA SER A 2 -27.35 7.26 13.40
C SER A 2 -26.60 7.91 14.60
N ALA A 3 -25.43 7.44 15.04
CA ALA A 3 -24.30 7.13 14.18
C ALA A 3 -23.24 6.20 14.80
N ALA A 4 -22.49 5.64 13.86
CA ALA A 4 -21.44 4.64 13.97
C ALA A 4 -20.43 4.87 15.10
N THR A 5 -19.94 3.74 15.60
CA THR A 5 -18.78 3.54 16.49
C THR A 5 -18.98 4.03 17.93
N GLY A 6 -19.50 3.13 18.77
CA GLY A 6 -19.41 3.22 20.23
C GLY A 6 -17.98 2.94 20.75
N LEU A 7 -16.97 3.50 20.09
CA LEU A 7 -15.58 3.38 20.51
C LEU A 7 -15.21 4.61 21.35
N PRO A 8 -14.67 4.42 22.57
CA PRO A 8 -14.31 5.52 23.44
C PRO A 8 -13.17 6.35 22.84
N VAL A 9 -13.22 7.67 23.01
CA VAL A 9 -12.26 8.61 22.38
C VAL A 9 -10.80 8.34 22.79
N SER A 10 -10.58 7.79 23.98
CA SER A 10 -9.27 7.36 24.45
C SER A 10 -8.69 6.18 23.66
N MET A 11 -9.54 5.34 23.08
CA MET A 11 -9.15 4.24 22.21
C MET A 11 -8.70 4.76 20.84
N VAL A 12 -9.36 5.81 20.35
CA VAL A 12 -8.98 6.51 19.12
C VAL A 12 -7.64 7.24 19.30
N SER A 13 -7.41 7.85 20.46
CA SER A 13 -6.12 8.50 20.79
C SER A 13 -5.00 7.47 20.96
N ALA A 14 -5.24 6.33 21.61
CA ALA A 14 -4.23 5.27 21.77
C ALA A 14 -3.86 4.60 20.44
N LEU A 15 -4.82 4.49 19.51
CA LEU A 15 -4.60 4.02 18.14
C LEU A 15 -3.69 4.96 17.32
N LEU A 16 -3.73 6.28 17.61
CA LEU A 16 -2.89 7.29 16.96
C LEU A 16 -1.53 7.48 17.65
N GLU A 17 -1.37 7.02 18.89
CA GLU A 17 -0.17 7.19 19.73
C GLU A 17 0.79 5.96 19.72
N ASP A 18 0.70 5.13 18.68
CA ASP A 18 1.74 4.14 18.32
C ASP A 18 1.97 3.02 19.35
N ARG A 19 0.95 2.59 20.09
CA ARG A 19 1.00 1.34 20.88
C ARG A 19 -0.34 0.64 21.00
N THR A 20 -0.75 -0.03 19.92
CA THR A 20 -1.40 -1.37 19.95
C THR A 20 -1.72 -1.77 18.52
N VAL A 21 -1.30 -2.96 18.10
CA VAL A 21 -1.79 -3.60 16.88
C VAL A 21 -3.29 -3.82 17.08
N ALA A 22 -4.12 -2.97 16.47
CA ALA A 22 -5.58 -3.12 16.53
C ALA A 22 -5.98 -4.49 15.99
N SER A 23 -7.04 -5.09 16.49
CA SER A 23 -7.48 -6.40 16.04
C SER A 23 -8.14 -6.32 14.65
N TRP A 24 -8.05 -7.40 13.85
CA TRP A 24 -8.65 -7.46 12.51
C TRP A 24 -10.12 -6.99 12.43
N PRO A 25 -11.02 -7.31 13.39
CA PRO A 25 -12.39 -6.80 13.39
C PRO A 25 -12.50 -5.26 13.48
N GLU A 26 -11.55 -4.59 14.13
CA GLU A 26 -11.52 -3.13 14.26
C GLU A 26 -11.05 -2.47 12.96
N VAL A 27 -10.03 -3.04 12.32
CA VAL A 27 -9.56 -2.62 11.00
C VAL A 27 -10.62 -2.81 9.92
N TYR A 28 -11.35 -3.94 9.98
CA TYR A 28 -12.48 -4.22 9.11
C TYR A 28 -13.60 -3.18 9.27
N ALA A 29 -13.98 -2.85 10.51
CA ALA A 29 -15.00 -1.86 10.80
C ALA A 29 -14.61 -0.46 10.29
N LEU A 30 -13.33 -0.11 10.41
CA LEU A 30 -12.77 1.15 9.90
C LEU A 30 -12.79 1.19 8.36
N ALA A 31 -12.32 0.14 7.69
CA ALA A 31 -12.34 0.03 6.23
C ALA A 31 -13.75 0.17 5.67
N HIS A 32 -14.70 -0.54 6.28
CA HIS A 32 -16.09 -0.53 5.88
C HIS A 32 -16.75 0.84 6.14
N ALA A 33 -16.44 1.50 7.26
CA ALA A 33 -16.93 2.84 7.57
C ALA A 33 -16.39 3.92 6.61
N LEU A 34 -15.18 3.71 6.09
CA LEU A 34 -14.53 4.59 5.11
C LEU A 34 -14.93 4.25 3.65
N GLY A 35 -15.75 3.22 3.43
CA GLY A 35 -16.20 2.78 2.11
C GLY A 35 -15.12 2.05 1.28
N GLY A 36 -14.04 1.59 1.92
CA GLY A 36 -12.99 0.79 1.31
C GLY A 36 -13.29 -0.71 1.35
N GLU A 37 -12.59 -1.47 0.51
CA GLU A 37 -12.64 -2.93 0.53
C GLU A 37 -11.78 -3.41 1.70
N PRO A 38 -12.35 -4.09 2.71
CA PRO A 38 -11.59 -4.48 3.90
C PRO A 38 -10.43 -5.43 3.56
N GLU A 39 -10.56 -6.28 2.54
CA GLU A 39 -9.50 -7.16 2.06
C GLU A 39 -8.17 -6.42 1.76
N ASP A 40 -8.24 -5.17 1.28
CA ASP A 40 -7.05 -4.35 1.00
C ASP A 40 -6.25 -4.01 2.28
N LEU A 41 -6.95 -3.83 3.41
CA LEU A 41 -6.30 -3.59 4.72
C LEU A 41 -5.92 -4.90 5.42
N ARG A 42 -6.45 -6.04 4.98
CA ARG A 42 -6.14 -7.33 5.59
C ARG A 42 -4.69 -7.72 5.37
N HIS A 43 -4.21 -7.58 4.15
CA HIS A 43 -2.81 -7.86 3.84
C HIS A 43 -1.84 -6.93 4.55
N LEU A 44 -2.17 -5.64 4.66
CA LEU A 44 -1.37 -4.69 5.42
C LEU A 44 -1.36 -5.04 6.92
N TRP A 45 -2.51 -5.41 7.48
CA TRP A 45 -2.61 -5.82 8.87
C TRP A 45 -1.81 -7.09 9.16
N GLU A 46 -1.96 -8.12 8.32
CA GLU A 46 -1.22 -9.38 8.43
C GLU A 46 0.30 -9.17 8.33
N CYS A 47 0.76 -8.26 7.46
CA CYS A 47 2.19 -7.90 7.35
C CYS A 47 2.73 -7.16 8.59
N THR A 48 1.90 -6.38 9.28
CA THR A 48 2.31 -5.69 10.53
C THR A 48 2.19 -6.58 11.77
N ALA A 49 1.32 -7.60 11.72
CA ALA A 49 1.07 -8.51 12.84
C ALA A 49 2.01 -9.73 12.85
N GLN A 50 2.62 -10.08 11.71
CA GLN A 50 3.58 -11.16 11.61
C GLN A 50 5.01 -10.60 11.49
N ASP A 51 5.77 -10.77 12.57
CA ASP A 51 7.14 -10.27 12.72
C ASP A 51 8.14 -10.87 11.70
N GLU A 52 7.82 -11.97 11.01
CA GLU A 52 8.68 -12.51 9.94
C GLU A 52 7.83 -13.22 8.88
N VAL A 53 7.64 -12.59 7.71
CA VAL A 53 7.11 -13.29 6.52
C VAL A 53 8.27 -13.51 5.55
N ALA A 54 8.62 -14.78 5.35
CA ALA A 54 9.59 -15.22 4.36
C ALA A 54 9.34 -14.54 3.00
N LEU A 55 10.44 -14.11 2.37
CA LEU A 55 10.45 -13.40 1.09
C LEU A 55 9.92 -14.32 -0.02
N ASP A 56 8.66 -14.13 -0.42
CA ASP A 56 8.16 -14.64 -1.68
C ASP A 56 8.46 -13.59 -2.76
N PRO A 57 9.33 -13.87 -3.74
CA PRO A 57 9.66 -12.91 -4.80
C PRO A 57 8.43 -12.48 -5.62
N ASN A 58 7.41 -13.33 -5.76
CA ASN A 58 6.13 -12.92 -6.37
C ASN A 58 5.28 -12.06 -5.43
N GLY A 59 5.49 -12.19 -4.12
CA GLY A 59 4.80 -11.44 -3.09
C GLY A 59 5.28 -9.99 -2.97
N GLU A 60 6.55 -9.68 -3.24
CA GLU A 60 7.08 -8.32 -3.03
C GLU A 60 6.48 -7.28 -3.97
N SER A 61 6.30 -7.63 -5.25
CA SER A 61 5.61 -6.76 -6.23
C SER A 61 4.15 -6.52 -5.84
N GLU A 62 3.48 -7.54 -5.31
CA GLU A 62 2.10 -7.39 -4.85
C GLU A 62 2.01 -6.61 -3.53
N ARG A 63 2.96 -6.77 -2.61
CA ARG A 63 3.05 -5.96 -1.38
C ARG A 63 3.23 -4.48 -1.71
N LEU A 64 4.12 -4.16 -2.64
CA LEU A 64 4.26 -2.80 -3.14
C LEU A 64 2.95 -2.31 -3.79
N ALA A 65 2.32 -3.13 -4.63
CA ALA A 65 1.07 -2.77 -5.28
C ALA A 65 -0.06 -2.50 -4.27
N ALA A 66 -0.20 -3.35 -3.26
CA ALA A 66 -1.15 -3.19 -2.16
C ALA A 66 -0.89 -1.90 -1.39
N ALA A 67 0.37 -1.60 -1.05
CA ALA A 67 0.72 -0.35 -0.38
C ALA A 67 0.37 0.88 -1.24
N LEU A 68 0.61 0.83 -2.55
CA LEU A 68 0.24 1.93 -3.47
C LEU A 68 -1.28 2.10 -3.60
N ARG A 69 -2.04 1.00 -3.62
CA ARG A 69 -3.51 1.04 -3.59
C ARG A 69 -4.00 1.64 -2.27
N GLY A 70 -3.41 1.25 -1.14
CA GLY A 70 -3.68 1.83 0.18
C GLY A 70 -3.40 3.33 0.24
N ALA A 71 -2.26 3.80 -0.27
CA ALA A 71 -1.94 5.22 -0.36
C ALA A 71 -2.97 5.99 -1.20
N ARG A 72 -3.39 5.41 -2.33
CA ARG A 72 -4.40 6.02 -3.20
C ARG A 72 -5.77 6.06 -2.53
N LEU A 73 -6.15 5.02 -1.79
CA LEU A 73 -7.39 4.98 -1.01
C LEU A 73 -7.38 6.06 0.08
N ALA A 74 -6.28 6.18 0.83
CA ALA A 74 -6.10 7.21 1.86
C ALA A 74 -6.22 8.64 1.29
N ALA A 75 -5.79 8.83 0.04
CA ALA A 75 -5.92 10.10 -0.69
C ALA A 75 -7.34 10.35 -1.28
N GLY A 76 -8.31 9.47 -1.03
CA GLY A 76 -9.68 9.59 -1.56
C GLY A 76 -9.86 9.03 -2.97
N SER A 77 -9.02 8.09 -3.38
CA SER A 77 -9.08 7.41 -4.69
C SER A 77 -9.10 8.35 -5.91
N PRO A 78 -8.22 9.35 -5.99
CA PRO A 78 -8.22 10.30 -7.10
C PRO A 78 -7.98 9.59 -8.44
N ALA A 79 -8.50 10.15 -9.53
CA ALA A 79 -8.28 9.61 -10.86
C ALA A 79 -6.78 9.67 -11.24
N LEU A 80 -6.22 8.61 -11.82
CA LEU A 80 -4.78 8.60 -12.14
C LEU A 80 -4.38 9.75 -13.08
N ALA A 81 -5.26 10.14 -13.99
CA ALA A 81 -5.03 11.28 -14.89
C ALA A 81 -4.93 12.63 -14.15
N THR A 82 -5.46 12.75 -12.93
CA THR A 82 -5.40 14.00 -12.14
C THR A 82 -4.20 14.03 -11.19
N VAL A 83 -3.63 12.88 -10.84
CA VAL A 83 -2.48 12.79 -9.91
C VAL A 83 -1.17 12.41 -10.58
N CYS A 84 -1.19 11.92 -11.82
CA CYS A 84 0.04 11.73 -12.60
C CYS A 84 0.49 13.06 -13.20
N PRO A 85 1.63 13.63 -12.78
CA PRO A 85 2.16 14.82 -13.41
C PRO A 85 2.63 14.56 -14.85
N PRO A 86 2.79 15.63 -15.65
CA PRO A 86 3.28 15.53 -17.02
C PRO A 86 4.65 14.82 -17.06
N GLY A 87 4.78 13.83 -17.94
CA GLY A 87 5.97 12.99 -18.08
C GLY A 87 5.90 11.64 -17.36
N ILE A 88 4.87 11.39 -16.54
CA ILE A 88 4.59 10.06 -15.99
C ILE A 88 3.48 9.40 -16.81
N GLU A 89 3.79 8.24 -17.39
CA GLU A 89 2.78 7.44 -18.08
C GLU A 89 1.79 6.82 -17.09
N VAL A 90 0.51 7.10 -17.30
CA VAL A 90 -0.59 6.53 -16.51
C VAL A 90 -0.59 5.00 -16.59
N SER A 91 -0.26 4.42 -17.74
CA SER A 91 -0.12 2.97 -17.95
C SER A 91 0.92 2.34 -17.03
N ALA A 92 2.07 2.99 -16.83
CA ALA A 92 3.13 2.50 -15.96
C ALA A 92 2.69 2.48 -14.49
N VAL A 93 2.05 3.54 -14.02
CA VAL A 93 1.46 3.60 -12.66
C VAL A 93 0.36 2.56 -12.49
N GLN A 94 -0.46 2.36 -13.53
CA GLN A 94 -1.53 1.36 -13.51
C GLN A 94 -1.02 -0.09 -13.57
N ALA A 95 0.17 -0.32 -14.12
CA ALA A 95 0.84 -1.62 -14.04
C ALA A 95 1.38 -1.86 -12.62
N ALA A 96 1.97 -0.83 -12.01
CA ALA A 96 2.46 -0.87 -10.64
C ALA A 96 1.36 -1.16 -9.61
N LEU A 97 0.21 -0.48 -9.74
CA LEU A 97 -0.95 -0.71 -8.87
C LEU A 97 -1.54 -2.12 -8.98
N ARG A 98 -1.19 -2.87 -10.03
CA ARG A 98 -1.62 -4.26 -10.27
C ARG A 98 -0.50 -5.26 -10.00
N GLY A 99 0.63 -4.83 -9.45
CA GLY A 99 1.79 -5.70 -9.22
C GLY A 99 2.48 -6.20 -10.49
N ARG A 100 2.12 -5.67 -11.67
CA ARG A 100 2.62 -6.16 -12.98
C ARG A 100 3.94 -5.51 -13.42
N ALA A 101 4.38 -4.48 -12.71
CA ALA A 101 5.63 -3.79 -12.99
C ALA A 101 6.11 -3.06 -11.74
N VAL A 102 7.42 -2.89 -11.61
CA VAL A 102 8.02 -2.05 -10.56
C VAL A 102 8.66 -0.83 -11.22
N PRO A 103 7.99 0.34 -11.24
CA PRO A 103 8.52 1.55 -11.87
C PRO A 103 9.82 2.03 -11.22
N PRO A 104 10.58 2.92 -11.89
CA PRO A 104 11.70 3.62 -11.26
C PRO A 104 11.25 4.38 -10.01
N TRP A 105 12.14 4.47 -9.01
CA TRP A 105 11.85 5.19 -7.76
C TRP A 105 11.44 6.64 -7.97
N SER A 106 12.05 7.32 -8.94
CA SER A 106 11.71 8.69 -9.32
C SER A 106 10.23 8.85 -9.71
N VAL A 107 9.65 7.87 -10.41
CA VAL A 107 8.24 7.88 -10.81
C VAL A 107 7.34 7.68 -9.60
N LEU A 108 7.67 6.71 -8.75
CA LEU A 108 6.88 6.38 -7.56
C LEU A 108 6.91 7.50 -6.52
N ARG A 109 8.06 8.13 -6.28
CA ARG A 109 8.16 9.26 -5.36
C ARG A 109 7.26 10.42 -5.73
N VAL A 110 7.25 10.76 -7.02
CA VAL A 110 6.43 11.86 -7.53
C VAL A 110 4.95 11.52 -7.43
N PHE A 111 4.57 10.29 -7.75
CA PHE A 111 3.20 9.79 -7.59
C PHE A 111 2.74 9.80 -6.13
N LEU A 112 3.56 9.28 -5.20
CA LEU A 112 3.27 9.26 -3.76
C LEU A 112 3.14 10.67 -3.19
N ALA A 113 4.02 11.58 -3.58
CA ALA A 113 3.93 12.98 -3.19
C ALA A 113 2.64 13.64 -3.71
N ALA A 114 2.20 13.32 -4.93
CA ALA A 114 0.94 13.81 -5.48
C ALA A 114 -0.30 13.24 -4.73
N LEU A 115 -0.17 12.09 -4.09
CA LEU A 115 -1.19 11.51 -3.20
C LEU A 115 -1.11 12.07 -1.76
N GLY A 116 -0.11 12.90 -1.45
CA GLY A 116 0.14 13.38 -0.07
C GLY A 116 0.73 12.32 0.86
N ALA A 117 1.20 11.18 0.33
CA ALA A 117 1.91 10.18 1.09
C ALA A 117 3.38 10.58 1.28
N ASP A 118 3.99 10.22 2.40
CA ASP A 118 5.43 10.34 2.59
C ASP A 118 6.15 9.26 1.77
N PRO A 119 6.93 9.62 0.74
CA PRO A 119 7.61 8.63 -0.10
C PRO A 119 8.63 7.79 0.66
N VAL A 120 9.23 8.30 1.74
CA VAL A 120 10.27 7.57 2.49
C VAL A 120 9.72 6.26 3.06
N SER A 121 8.46 6.26 3.50
CA SER A 121 7.76 5.08 4.02
C SER A 121 7.60 3.93 3.02
N PHE A 122 7.81 4.18 1.72
CA PHE A 122 7.65 3.20 0.64
C PHE A 122 8.98 2.72 0.05
N GLU A 123 10.11 3.30 0.45
CA GLU A 123 11.42 3.02 -0.16
C GLU A 123 11.86 1.57 0.06
N ALA A 124 11.66 1.05 1.28
CA ALA A 124 11.98 -0.33 1.60
C ALA A 124 11.13 -1.34 0.79
N LEU A 125 9.82 -1.08 0.67
CA LEU A 125 8.91 -1.89 -0.14
C LEU A 125 9.28 -1.86 -1.61
N TRP A 126 9.64 -0.68 -2.12
CA TRP A 126 10.09 -0.53 -3.50
C TRP A 126 11.38 -1.30 -3.75
N LEU A 127 12.37 -1.17 -2.87
CA LEU A 127 13.65 -1.85 -3.01
C LEU A 127 13.48 -3.37 -3.01
N ALA A 128 12.66 -3.91 -2.09
CA ALA A 128 12.34 -5.33 -2.04
C ALA A 128 11.72 -5.83 -3.37
N ALA A 129 10.71 -5.11 -3.87
CA ALA A 129 10.07 -5.43 -5.14
C ALA A 129 11.04 -5.36 -6.33
N ARG A 130 11.96 -4.38 -6.35
CA ARG A 130 12.98 -4.24 -7.42
C ARG A 130 14.00 -5.37 -7.41
N VAL A 131 14.43 -5.80 -6.23
CA VAL A 131 15.38 -6.91 -6.10
C VAL A 131 14.74 -8.21 -6.57
N ALA A 132 13.48 -8.46 -6.19
CA ALA A 132 12.73 -9.61 -6.67
C ALA A 132 12.53 -9.62 -8.19
N ASP A 133 12.10 -8.49 -8.77
CA ASP A 133 11.89 -8.30 -10.21
C ASP A 133 13.18 -8.47 -11.04
N LEU A 134 14.34 -8.12 -10.48
CA LEU A 134 15.64 -8.37 -11.12
C LEU A 134 16.06 -9.85 -11.03
N ALA A 135 15.86 -10.47 -9.87
CA ALA A 135 16.20 -11.88 -9.66
C ALA A 135 15.38 -12.81 -10.56
N GLU A 136 14.10 -12.50 -10.78
CA GLU A 136 13.22 -13.25 -11.68
C GLU A 136 13.73 -13.20 -13.14
N ARG A 137 14.07 -12.00 -13.64
CA ARG A 137 14.60 -11.81 -15.00
C ARG A 137 15.93 -12.53 -15.22
N GLU A 138 16.80 -12.55 -14.21
CA GLU A 138 18.07 -13.29 -14.29
C GLU A 138 17.86 -14.82 -14.28
N GLY A 139 16.84 -15.31 -13.57
CA GLY A 139 16.45 -16.72 -13.59
C GLY A 139 15.89 -17.18 -14.93
N GLU A 140 15.11 -16.32 -15.58
CA GLU A 140 14.49 -16.58 -16.88
C GLU A 140 15.50 -16.61 -18.04
N LEU A 141 16.57 -15.80 -17.96
CA LEU A 141 17.67 -15.81 -18.93
C LEU A 141 18.61 -17.02 -18.80
N ARG A 142 18.54 -17.76 -17.69
CA ARG A 142 19.40 -18.91 -17.40
C ARG A 142 18.71 -20.27 -17.59
N SER A 143 17.41 -20.28 -17.90
CA SER A 143 16.60 -21.47 -18.22
C SER A 143 16.47 -21.67 -19.73
#